data_AF-A0A919YQF4-F1
#
_entry.id   AF-A0A919YQF4-F1
#
_cell.length_a   1.000
_cell.length_b   1.000
_cell.length_c   1.000
_cell.angle_alpha   90.00
_cell.angle_beta   90.00
_cell.angle_gamma   90.00
#
_symmetry.space_group_name_H-M   'P 1'
#
loop_
_entity.id
_entity.type
_entity.pdbx_description
1 polymer ?
#
loop_
_entity_poly.entity_id
_entity_poly.type
_entity_poly.pdbx_seq_one_letter_code
_entity_poly.pdbx_strand_id
1 'polypeptide(L)'
;MKTSEFENLQKNGNIEENDEEFEKRMKLSEEEIARRDAAAQILIEQEKHRLRMVEMEAEREAKRKQEEEEKKQADKEKKDRRRKLNKEENRLRESYKELPEDLMRVADGLIQRAAFMRITLEEYERDLEENGHVELFSQSPTTKPYERQRPVAQLYNTMNANYQKIIKQLAELVPPTPPPLKEPPKKDEFEQILERGNGK
;
A
#
# COMPACT_ATOMS: atom_id res chain seq x y z
N MET A 1 -10.75 -17.81 98.53
CA MET A 1 -9.58 -17.33 97.76
C MET A 1 -9.95 -17.08 96.30
N LYS A 2 -10.79 -16.07 96.01
CA LYS A 2 -11.16 -15.66 94.64
C LYS A 2 -11.55 -14.17 94.62
N THR A 3 -10.73 -13.32 95.21
CA THR A 3 -11.00 -11.87 95.32
C THR A 3 -9.72 -11.03 95.20
N SER A 4 -8.71 -11.52 94.46
CA SER A 4 -7.42 -10.82 94.30
C SER A 4 -7.02 -10.60 92.83
N GLU A 5 -7.48 -11.45 91.91
CA GLU A 5 -7.19 -11.27 90.47
C GLU A 5 -8.19 -10.37 89.74
N PHE A 6 -9.39 -10.15 90.29
CA PHE A 6 -10.38 -9.25 89.67
C PHE A 6 -10.15 -7.77 90.01
N GLU A 7 -9.50 -7.46 91.13
CA GLU A 7 -9.20 -6.08 91.53
C GLU A 7 -7.97 -5.49 90.82
N ASN A 8 -7.13 -6.34 90.20
CA ASN A 8 -5.97 -5.88 89.43
C ASN A 8 -6.26 -5.68 87.93
N LEU A 9 -7.45 -6.03 87.43
CA LEU A 9 -7.88 -5.65 86.09
C LEU A 9 -8.53 -4.27 86.01
N GLN A 10 -9.00 -3.71 87.14
CA GLN A 10 -9.60 -2.37 87.17
C GLN A 10 -8.64 -1.26 87.63
N LYS A 11 -7.43 -1.57 88.11
CA LYS A 11 -6.46 -0.56 88.56
C LYS A 11 -5.44 -0.10 87.52
N ASN A 12 -5.45 -0.67 86.31
CA ASN A 12 -4.69 -0.15 85.16
C ASN A 12 -5.59 0.36 84.03
N GLY A 13 -6.90 0.49 84.28
CA GLY A 13 -7.90 0.87 83.28
C GLY A 13 -8.63 2.18 83.57
N ASN A 14 -8.08 3.06 84.40
CA ASN A 14 -8.66 4.37 84.68
C ASN A 14 -7.84 5.47 84.01
N ILE A 15 -7.95 5.54 82.68
CA ILE A 15 -7.88 6.82 81.98
C ILE A 15 -9.35 7.15 81.74
N GLU A 16 -9.95 7.99 82.59
CA GLU A 16 -11.19 8.69 82.23
C GLU A 16 -10.83 9.67 81.11
N GLU A 17 -10.62 9.14 79.90
CA GLU A 17 -10.54 9.95 78.70
C GLU A 17 -11.96 10.51 78.51
N ASN A 18 -12.10 11.83 78.67
CA ASN A 18 -13.35 12.53 78.41
C ASN A 18 -13.82 12.17 76.98
N ASP A 19 -15.10 11.92 76.74
CA ASP A 19 -15.60 11.50 75.42
C ASP A 19 -15.14 12.48 74.31
N GLU A 20 -14.98 13.76 74.65
CA GLU A 20 -14.40 14.81 73.80
C GLU A 20 -12.90 14.63 73.49
N GLU A 21 -12.09 14.13 74.42
CA GLU A 21 -10.67 13.82 74.22
C GLU A 21 -10.49 12.58 73.35
N PHE A 22 -11.31 11.54 73.57
CA PHE A 22 -11.34 10.36 72.72
C PHE A 22 -11.76 10.72 71.28
N GLU A 23 -12.79 11.56 71.13
CA GLU A 23 -13.19 12.10 69.83
C GLU A 23 -12.11 12.95 69.17
N LYS A 24 -11.39 13.78 69.93
CA LYS A 24 -10.25 14.58 69.42
C LYS A 24 -9.08 13.70 68.97
N ARG A 25 -8.82 12.59 69.67
CA ARG A 25 -7.75 11.63 69.34
C ARG A 25 -8.10 10.78 68.12
N MET A 26 -9.38 10.54 67.89
CA MET A 26 -9.90 9.84 66.69
C MET A 26 -10.02 10.75 65.47
N LYS A 27 -10.17 12.06 65.66
CA LYS A 27 -10.13 13.07 64.59
C LYS A 27 -8.67 13.25 64.15
N LEU A 28 -8.36 12.75 62.96
CA LEU A 28 -7.05 12.93 62.32
C LEU A 28 -6.68 14.40 62.28
N SER A 29 -5.41 14.70 62.58
CA SER A 29 -4.93 16.07 62.41
C SER A 29 -4.99 16.49 60.94
N GLU A 30 -5.17 17.77 60.67
CA GLU A 30 -5.18 18.30 59.30
C GLU A 30 -3.92 17.92 58.52
N GLU A 31 -2.77 17.82 59.20
CA GLU A 31 -1.52 17.34 58.61
C GLU A 31 -1.57 15.86 58.19
N GLU A 32 -2.22 15.00 58.97
CA GLU A 32 -2.37 13.57 58.64
C GLU A 32 -3.35 13.36 57.49
N ILE A 33 -4.43 14.15 57.44
CA ILE A 33 -5.38 14.17 56.31
C ILE A 33 -4.64 14.63 55.05
N ALA A 34 -3.91 15.74 55.11
CA ALA A 34 -3.13 16.25 53.97
C ALA A 34 -2.05 15.26 53.50
N ARG A 35 -1.37 14.56 54.41
CA ARG A 35 -0.40 13.49 54.06
C ARG A 35 -1.08 12.31 53.37
N ARG A 36 -2.27 11.90 53.82
CA ARG A 36 -3.05 10.83 53.18
C ARG A 36 -3.56 11.23 51.80
N ASP A 37 -4.04 12.47 51.65
CA ASP A 37 -4.49 13.00 50.37
C ASP A 37 -3.33 13.13 49.37
N ALA A 38 -2.16 13.61 49.82
CA ALA A 38 -0.96 13.66 49.01
C ALA A 38 -0.50 12.25 48.59
N ALA A 39 -0.53 11.27 49.50
CA ALA A 39 -0.21 9.88 49.19
C ALA A 39 -1.19 9.27 48.17
N ALA A 40 -2.50 9.57 48.31
CA ALA A 40 -3.52 9.14 47.35
C ALA A 40 -3.31 9.77 45.96
N GLN A 41 -2.99 11.06 45.89
CA GLN A 41 -2.68 11.75 44.63
C GLN A 41 -1.46 11.14 43.93
N ILE A 42 -0.38 10.86 44.67
CA ILE A 42 0.81 10.19 44.12
C ILE A 42 0.44 8.83 43.54
N LEU A 43 -0.40 8.04 44.23
CA LEU A 43 -0.81 6.72 43.76
C LEU A 43 -1.67 6.81 42.49
N ILE A 44 -2.60 7.77 42.43
CA ILE A 44 -3.40 8.05 41.24
C ILE A 44 -2.50 8.45 40.06
N GLU A 45 -1.48 9.28 40.29
CA GLU A 45 -0.56 9.72 39.24
C GLU A 45 0.34 8.60 38.73
N GLN A 46 0.84 7.74 39.63
CA GLN A 46 1.55 6.50 39.26
C GLN A 46 0.69 5.57 38.40
N GLU A 47 -0.59 5.42 38.75
CA GLU A 47 -1.51 4.57 38.02
C GLU A 47 -1.89 5.16 36.65
N LYS A 48 -2.08 6.48 36.55
CA LYS A 48 -2.22 7.18 35.26
C LYS A 48 -1.00 6.99 34.37
N HIS A 49 0.20 7.14 34.92
CA HIS A 49 1.44 6.88 34.18
C HIS A 49 1.50 5.42 33.71
N ARG A 50 1.17 4.46 34.57
CA ARG A 50 1.10 3.04 34.21
C ARG A 50 0.13 2.78 33.05
N LEU A 51 -1.07 3.34 33.11
CA LEU A 51 -2.07 3.22 32.03
C LEU A 51 -1.55 3.81 30.72
N ARG A 52 -0.96 5.01 30.77
CA ARG A 52 -0.35 5.65 29.59
C ARG A 52 0.77 4.80 28.97
N MET A 53 1.56 4.11 29.79
CA MET A 53 2.60 3.20 29.29
C MET A 53 1.99 1.99 28.57
N VAL A 54 0.92 1.41 29.12
CA VAL A 54 0.20 0.30 28.49
C VAL A 54 -0.45 0.74 27.16
N GLU A 55 -1.06 1.91 27.12
CA GLU A 55 -1.62 2.50 25.89
C GLU A 55 -0.53 2.70 24.83
N MET A 56 0.62 3.27 25.23
CA MET A 56 1.75 3.48 24.33
C MET A 56 2.31 2.16 23.79
N GLU A 57 2.37 1.11 24.60
CA GLU A 57 2.77 -0.24 24.14
C GLU A 57 1.76 -0.82 23.15
N ALA A 58 0.46 -0.68 23.41
CA ALA A 58 -0.59 -1.12 22.50
C ALA A 58 -0.55 -0.37 21.16
N GLU A 59 -0.35 0.95 21.16
CA GLU A 59 -0.16 1.75 19.95
C GLU A 59 1.09 1.31 19.16
N ARG A 60 2.20 1.04 19.86
CA ARG A 60 3.43 0.52 19.23
C ARG A 60 3.21 -0.85 18.60
N GLU A 61 2.48 -1.73 19.27
CA GLU A 61 2.17 -3.06 18.73
C GLU A 61 1.24 -2.97 17.52
N ALA A 62 0.21 -2.11 17.57
CA ALA A 62 -0.68 -1.85 16.45
C ALA A 62 0.10 -1.29 15.25
N LYS A 63 1.00 -0.32 15.49
CA LYS A 63 1.88 0.23 14.45
C LYS A 63 2.79 -0.84 13.83
N ARG A 64 3.38 -1.72 14.63
CA ARG A 64 4.20 -2.84 14.12
C ARG A 64 3.41 -3.79 13.24
N LYS A 65 2.18 -4.13 13.65
CA LYS A 65 1.29 -5.00 12.86
C LYS A 65 0.93 -4.34 11.53
N GLN A 66 0.58 -3.05 11.56
CA GLN A 66 0.30 -2.27 10.35
C GLN A 66 1.51 -2.25 9.41
N GLU A 67 2.70 -1.95 9.90
CA GLU A 67 3.94 -1.95 9.10
C GLU A 67 4.24 -3.33 8.49
N GLU A 68 3.98 -4.42 9.23
CA GLU A 68 4.16 -5.78 8.75
C GLU A 68 3.15 -6.15 7.64
N GLU A 69 1.89 -5.73 7.78
CA GLU A 69 0.85 -5.90 6.77
C GLU A 69 1.13 -5.11 5.50
N GLU A 70 1.51 -3.83 5.62
CA GLU A 70 1.93 -2.98 4.51
C GLU A 70 3.12 -3.59 3.75
N LYS A 71 4.11 -4.11 4.47
CA LYS A 71 5.25 -4.80 3.87
C LYS A 71 4.83 -6.07 3.12
N LYS A 72 3.98 -6.91 3.71
CA LYS A 72 3.47 -8.12 3.05
C LYS A 72 2.70 -7.79 1.79
N GLN A 73 1.89 -6.73 1.82
CA GLN A 73 1.13 -6.27 0.67
C GLN A 73 2.06 -5.74 -0.44
N ALA A 74 3.05 -4.92 -0.09
CA ALA A 74 4.04 -4.41 -1.05
C ALA A 74 4.85 -5.54 -1.71
N ASP A 75 5.25 -6.56 -0.95
CA ASP A 75 5.96 -7.74 -1.48
C ASP A 75 5.08 -8.55 -2.44
N LYS A 76 3.79 -8.71 -2.12
CA LYS A 76 2.81 -9.37 -2.99
C LYS A 76 2.63 -8.61 -4.31
N GLU A 77 2.42 -7.29 -4.25
CA GLU A 77 2.27 -6.43 -5.43
C GLU A 77 3.52 -6.47 -6.32
N LYS A 78 4.71 -6.41 -5.73
CA LYS A 78 5.98 -6.53 -6.45
C LYS A 78 6.10 -7.88 -7.17
N LYS A 79 5.69 -8.97 -6.52
CA LYS A 79 5.68 -10.31 -7.11
C LYS A 79 4.68 -10.42 -8.26
N ASP A 80 3.47 -9.89 -8.08
CA ASP A 80 2.43 -9.90 -9.12
C ASP A 80 2.84 -9.05 -10.32
N ARG A 81 3.43 -7.87 -10.08
CA ARG A 81 3.99 -7.02 -11.13
C ARG A 81 5.10 -7.72 -11.92
N ARG A 82 6.02 -8.40 -11.22
CA ARG A 82 7.07 -9.21 -11.87
C ARG A 82 6.48 -10.32 -12.73
N ARG A 83 5.44 -11.01 -12.24
CA ARG A 83 4.75 -12.07 -12.98
C ARG A 83 4.11 -11.52 -14.26
N LYS A 84 3.43 -10.36 -14.19
CA LYS A 84 2.84 -9.70 -15.36
C LYS A 84 3.92 -9.30 -16.37
N LEU A 85 5.02 -8.71 -15.89
CA LEU A 85 6.16 -8.33 -16.72
C LEU A 85 6.74 -9.54 -17.47
N ASN A 86 7.07 -10.63 -16.76
CA ASN A 86 7.63 -11.82 -17.38
C ASN A 86 6.66 -12.45 -18.40
N LYS A 87 5.36 -12.43 -18.11
CA LYS A 87 4.33 -12.92 -19.04
C LYS A 87 4.32 -12.09 -20.33
N GLU A 88 4.41 -10.78 -20.21
CA GLU A 88 4.41 -9.85 -21.33
C GLU A 88 5.70 -9.96 -22.16
N GLU A 89 6.87 -10.04 -21.51
CA GLU A 89 8.13 -10.29 -22.20
C GLU A 89 8.08 -11.59 -23.00
N ASN A 90 7.59 -12.68 -22.40
CA ASN A 90 7.49 -13.97 -23.08
C ASN A 90 6.52 -13.92 -24.26
N ARG A 91 5.39 -13.21 -24.14
CA ARG A 91 4.44 -12.99 -25.24
C ARG A 91 5.12 -12.29 -26.42
N LEU A 92 5.89 -11.24 -26.14
CA LEU A 92 6.61 -10.51 -27.17
C LEU A 92 7.71 -11.37 -27.78
N ARG A 93 8.55 -12.05 -26.97
CA ARG A 93 9.60 -12.97 -27.47
C ARG A 93 9.06 -14.02 -28.42
N GLU A 94 7.90 -14.60 -28.12
CA GLU A 94 7.23 -15.58 -29.00
C GLU A 94 6.91 -15.00 -30.39
N SER A 95 6.56 -13.72 -30.45
CA SER A 95 6.23 -13.01 -31.71
C SER A 95 7.46 -12.77 -32.60
N TYR A 96 8.67 -12.83 -32.02
CA TYR A 96 9.93 -12.55 -32.71
C TYR A 96 10.85 -13.78 -32.80
N LYS A 97 10.37 -14.98 -32.46
CA LYS A 97 11.19 -16.20 -32.33
C LYS A 97 11.92 -16.63 -33.61
N GLU A 98 11.44 -16.20 -34.77
CA GLU A 98 12.02 -16.51 -36.09
C GLU A 98 13.10 -15.51 -36.51
N LEU A 99 13.38 -14.47 -35.71
CA LEU A 99 14.44 -13.51 -36.01
C LEU A 99 15.83 -14.18 -35.96
N PRO A 100 16.74 -13.80 -36.87
CA PRO A 100 18.16 -14.14 -36.75
C PRO A 100 18.73 -13.73 -35.39
N GLU A 101 19.71 -14.48 -34.88
CA GLU A 101 20.26 -14.28 -33.52
C GLU A 101 20.76 -12.85 -33.27
N ASP A 102 21.43 -12.25 -34.25
CA ASP A 102 21.94 -10.88 -34.13
C ASP A 102 20.81 -9.84 -34.00
N LEU A 103 19.71 -10.01 -34.75
CA LEU A 103 18.54 -9.14 -34.66
C LEU A 103 17.74 -9.41 -33.37
N MET A 104 17.68 -10.66 -32.93
CA MET A 104 17.05 -11.03 -31.66
C MET A 104 17.75 -10.36 -30.47
N ARG A 105 19.08 -10.24 -30.47
CA ARG A 105 19.81 -9.53 -29.39
C ARG A 105 19.42 -8.06 -29.29
N VAL A 106 19.19 -7.40 -30.43
CA VAL A 106 18.69 -6.02 -30.47
C VAL A 106 17.23 -5.95 -30.02
N ALA A 107 16.41 -6.90 -30.50
CA ALA A 107 15.00 -7.00 -30.15
C ALA A 107 14.77 -7.27 -28.65
N ASP A 108 15.60 -8.09 -27.99
CA ASP A 108 15.40 -8.48 -26.59
C ASP A 108 15.42 -7.26 -25.65
N GLY A 109 16.36 -6.33 -25.84
CA GLY A 109 16.41 -5.08 -25.08
C GLY A 109 15.20 -4.17 -25.33
N LEU A 110 14.65 -4.18 -26.54
CA LEU A 110 13.41 -3.45 -26.87
C LEU A 110 12.17 -4.15 -26.30
N ILE A 111 12.13 -5.47 -26.31
CA ILE A 111 11.06 -6.30 -25.74
C ILE A 111 10.93 -6.07 -24.24
N GLN A 112 12.05 -6.12 -23.50
CA GLN A 112 12.06 -5.86 -22.06
C GLN A 112 11.51 -4.46 -21.74
N ARG A 113 11.92 -3.44 -22.51
CA ARG A 113 11.41 -2.07 -22.36
C ARG A 113 9.93 -1.97 -22.72
N ALA A 114 9.50 -2.55 -23.84
CA ALA A 114 8.10 -2.54 -24.26
C ALA A 114 7.21 -3.22 -23.22
N ALA A 115 7.63 -4.36 -22.67
CA ALA A 115 6.89 -5.08 -21.65
C ALA A 115 6.73 -4.26 -20.36
N PHE A 116 7.80 -3.63 -19.89
CA PHE A 116 7.73 -2.72 -18.74
C PHE A 116 6.76 -1.57 -19.00
N MET A 117 6.89 -0.91 -20.15
CA MET A 117 6.04 0.23 -20.50
C MET A 117 4.57 -0.16 -20.63
N ARG A 118 4.28 -1.35 -21.18
CA ARG A 118 2.91 -1.86 -21.29
C ARG A 118 2.25 -2.01 -19.91
N ILE A 119 2.93 -2.63 -18.95
CA ILE A 119 2.40 -2.80 -17.58
C ILE A 119 2.24 -1.44 -16.89
N THR A 120 3.19 -0.52 -17.07
CA THR A 120 3.09 0.84 -16.50
C THR A 120 1.96 1.66 -17.12
N LEU A 121 1.69 1.53 -18.42
CA LEU A 121 0.55 2.17 -19.06
C LEU A 121 -0.77 1.67 -18.46
N GLU A 122 -0.90 0.37 -18.22
CA GLU A 122 -2.08 -0.20 -17.55
C GLU A 122 -2.23 0.31 -16.10
N GLU A 123 -1.12 0.60 -15.41
CA GLU A 123 -1.14 1.25 -14.08
C GLU A 123 -1.66 2.70 -14.16
N TYR A 124 -1.20 3.47 -15.14
CA TYR A 124 -1.69 4.84 -15.36
C TYR A 124 -3.15 4.88 -15.83
N GLU A 125 -3.57 3.95 -16.69
CA GLU A 125 -4.95 3.85 -17.15
C GLU A 125 -5.91 3.66 -15.99
N ARG A 126 -5.60 2.71 -15.07
CA ARG A 126 -6.42 2.51 -13.86
C ARG A 126 -6.50 3.76 -12.97
N ASP A 127 -5.37 4.43 -12.73
CA ASP A 127 -5.39 5.67 -11.94
C ASP A 127 -6.22 6.77 -12.61
N LEU A 128 -6.14 6.92 -13.93
CA LEU A 128 -6.89 7.92 -14.67
C LEU A 128 -8.38 7.58 -14.75
N GLU A 129 -8.74 6.30 -14.83
CA GLU A 129 -10.13 5.83 -14.75
C GLU A 129 -10.75 6.11 -13.38
N GLU A 130 -9.99 5.91 -12.29
CA GLU A 130 -10.48 6.11 -10.91
C GLU A 130 -10.51 7.59 -10.50
N ASN A 131 -9.45 8.34 -10.83
CA ASN A 131 -9.22 9.69 -10.30
C ASN A 131 -9.40 10.80 -11.34
N GLY A 132 -9.69 10.45 -12.59
CA GLY A 132 -9.87 11.39 -13.70
C GLY A 132 -8.57 11.96 -14.26
N HIS A 133 -8.68 12.80 -15.30
CA HIS A 133 -7.54 13.43 -15.96
C HIS A 133 -7.17 14.81 -15.40
N VAL A 134 -8.10 15.42 -14.65
CA VAL A 134 -7.96 16.76 -14.08
C VAL A 134 -8.26 16.71 -12.59
N GLU A 135 -7.64 17.60 -11.85
CA GLU A 135 -7.89 17.80 -10.42
C GLU A 135 -8.04 19.29 -10.10
N LEU A 136 -8.82 19.60 -9.08
CA LEU A 136 -8.91 20.97 -8.58
C LEU A 136 -7.63 21.31 -7.81
N PHE A 137 -7.02 22.42 -8.19
CA PHE A 137 -5.84 22.95 -7.53
C PHE A 137 -6.10 24.38 -7.09
N SER A 138 -5.63 24.71 -5.89
CA SER A 138 -5.57 26.09 -5.43
C SER A 138 -4.18 26.39 -4.92
N GLN A 139 -3.68 27.57 -5.29
CA GLN A 139 -2.37 28.06 -4.86
C GLN A 139 -2.36 28.52 -3.40
N SER A 140 -3.51 28.92 -2.85
CA SER A 140 -3.66 29.31 -1.45
C SER A 140 -5.08 29.06 -0.94
N PRO A 141 -5.31 28.97 0.38
CA PRO A 141 -6.67 28.85 0.93
C PRO A 141 -7.63 29.97 0.52
N THR A 142 -7.09 31.13 0.11
CA THR A 142 -7.87 32.32 -0.27
C THR A 142 -8.14 32.42 -1.77
N THR A 143 -7.41 31.66 -2.59
CA THR A 143 -7.54 31.70 -4.05
C THR A 143 -8.62 30.72 -4.50
N LYS A 144 -9.45 31.11 -5.47
CA LYS A 144 -10.44 30.19 -6.07
C LYS A 144 -9.74 29.00 -6.73
N PRO A 145 -10.12 27.76 -6.41
CA PRO A 145 -9.59 26.58 -7.09
C PRO A 145 -9.90 26.61 -8.59
N TYR A 146 -8.99 26.06 -9.39
CA TYR A 146 -9.17 25.85 -10.82
C TYR A 146 -8.74 24.44 -11.22
N GLU A 147 -9.25 23.95 -12.35
CA GLU A 147 -8.88 22.64 -12.86
C GLU A 147 -7.47 22.66 -13.46
N ARG A 148 -6.65 21.70 -13.06
CA ARG A 148 -5.35 21.45 -13.68
C ARG A 148 -5.26 20.01 -14.15
N GLN A 149 -4.45 19.78 -15.18
CA GLN A 149 -4.12 18.43 -15.62
C GLN A 149 -3.32 17.71 -14.54
N ARG A 150 -3.69 16.46 -14.25
CA ARG A 150 -2.96 15.60 -13.32
C ARG A 150 -1.61 15.20 -13.94
N PRO A 151 -0.50 15.16 -13.18
CA PRO A 151 0.80 14.72 -13.69
C PRO A 151 0.78 13.33 -14.34
N VAL A 152 -0.03 12.41 -13.81
CA VAL A 152 -0.19 11.04 -14.34
C VAL A 152 -0.68 11.06 -15.79
N ALA A 153 -1.57 11.99 -16.16
CA ALA A 153 -2.05 12.10 -17.54
C ALA A 153 -0.94 12.50 -18.52
N GLN A 154 -0.01 13.37 -18.09
CA GLN A 154 1.14 13.77 -18.89
C GLN A 154 2.16 12.63 -19.04
N LEU A 155 2.40 11.90 -17.93
CA LEU A 155 3.26 10.72 -17.93
C LEU A 155 2.69 9.62 -18.84
N TYR A 156 1.38 9.39 -18.80
CA TYR A 156 0.70 8.45 -19.69
C TYR A 156 0.92 8.79 -21.16
N ASN A 157 0.65 10.03 -21.56
CA ASN A 157 0.82 10.47 -22.95
C ASN A 157 2.26 10.29 -23.45
N THR A 158 3.23 10.71 -22.62
CA THR A 158 4.66 10.60 -22.94
C THR A 158 5.08 9.13 -23.06
N MET A 159 4.67 8.30 -22.10
CA MET A 159 4.98 6.88 -22.07
C MET A 159 4.33 6.14 -23.25
N ASN A 160 3.08 6.45 -23.58
CA ASN A 160 2.33 5.82 -24.67
C ASN A 160 2.97 6.13 -26.02
N ALA A 161 3.35 7.39 -26.27
CA ALA A 161 4.06 7.78 -27.48
C ALA A 161 5.40 7.04 -27.62
N ASN A 162 6.15 6.89 -26.53
CA ASN A 162 7.41 6.15 -26.54
C ASN A 162 7.18 4.64 -26.73
N TYR A 163 6.13 4.08 -26.14
CA TYR A 163 5.76 2.68 -26.31
C TYR A 163 5.42 2.38 -27.77
N GLN A 164 4.61 3.22 -28.41
CA GLN A 164 4.28 3.11 -29.84
C GLN A 164 5.52 3.16 -30.73
N LYS A 165 6.51 4.01 -30.42
CA LYS A 165 7.79 4.05 -31.14
C LYS A 165 8.56 2.72 -31.02
N ILE A 166 8.66 2.15 -29.82
CA ILE A 166 9.34 0.87 -29.61
C ILE A 166 8.61 -0.26 -30.34
N ILE A 167 7.28 -0.32 -30.25
CA ILE A 167 6.49 -1.33 -30.97
C ILE A 167 6.68 -1.20 -32.48
N LYS A 168 6.74 0.02 -33.01
CA LYS A 168 7.05 0.25 -34.42
C LYS A 168 8.46 -0.24 -34.79
N GLN A 169 9.48 0.10 -34.00
CA GLN A 169 10.84 -0.39 -34.23
C GLN A 169 10.92 -1.92 -34.21
N LEU A 170 10.22 -2.56 -33.26
CA LEU A 170 10.14 -4.02 -33.20
C LEU A 170 9.44 -4.61 -34.43
N ALA A 171 8.32 -4.01 -34.87
CA ALA A 171 7.59 -4.45 -36.06
C ALA A 171 8.43 -4.33 -37.35
N GLU A 172 9.30 -3.33 -37.44
CA GLU A 172 10.23 -3.13 -38.57
C GLU A 172 11.35 -4.19 -38.63
N LEU A 173 11.62 -4.92 -37.54
CA LEU A 173 12.60 -6.02 -37.53
C LEU A 173 12.05 -7.29 -38.18
N VAL A 174 10.72 -7.47 -38.20
CA VAL A 174 10.09 -8.63 -38.82
C VAL A 174 9.97 -8.33 -40.31
N PRO A 175 10.60 -9.13 -41.19
CA PRO A 175 10.45 -8.92 -42.63
C PRO A 175 8.95 -8.98 -42.96
N PRO A 176 8.42 -8.04 -43.77
CA PRO A 176 7.03 -8.08 -44.16
C PRO A 176 6.77 -9.46 -44.77
N THR A 177 5.78 -10.17 -44.24
CA THR A 177 5.30 -11.42 -44.84
C THR A 177 5.13 -11.12 -46.33
N PRO A 178 5.77 -11.89 -47.24
CA PRO A 178 5.56 -11.64 -48.66
C PRO A 178 4.04 -11.64 -48.87
N PRO A 179 3.49 -10.64 -49.60
CA PRO A 179 2.07 -10.64 -49.92
C PRO A 179 1.74 -12.03 -50.46
N PRO A 180 0.58 -12.61 -50.09
CA PRO A 180 0.20 -13.94 -50.57
C PRO A 180 0.50 -13.96 -52.06
N LEU A 181 1.33 -14.91 -52.50
CA LEU A 181 1.74 -15.06 -53.89
C LEU A 181 0.51 -14.73 -54.73
N LYS A 182 0.55 -13.65 -55.50
CA LYS A 182 -0.54 -13.33 -56.43
C LYS A 182 -0.77 -14.64 -57.16
N GLU A 183 -1.94 -15.27 -56.95
CA GLU A 183 -2.31 -16.43 -57.74
C GLU A 183 -2.01 -16.03 -59.19
N PRO A 184 -1.28 -16.86 -59.97
CA PRO A 184 -1.09 -16.54 -61.37
C PRO A 184 -2.46 -16.16 -61.92
N PRO A 185 -2.56 -15.02 -62.64
CA PRO A 185 -3.86 -14.51 -63.08
C PRO A 185 -4.65 -15.69 -63.63
N LYS A 186 -5.81 -15.97 -63.04
CA LYS A 186 -6.67 -17.05 -63.53
C LYS A 186 -6.84 -16.78 -65.02
N LYS A 187 -6.38 -17.70 -65.86
CA LYS A 187 -6.53 -17.58 -67.31
C LYS A 187 -8.00 -17.31 -67.58
N ASP A 188 -8.29 -16.12 -68.09
CA ASP A 188 -9.65 -15.71 -68.40
C ASP A 188 -10.28 -16.73 -69.36
N GLU A 189 -11.60 -16.89 -69.32
CA GLU A 189 -12.32 -17.86 -70.16
C GLU A 189 -11.93 -17.75 -71.65
N PHE A 190 -11.53 -16.54 -72.08
CA PHE A 190 -11.00 -16.27 -73.42
C PHE A 190 -9.68 -16.99 -73.73
N GLU A 191 -8.73 -17.02 -72.79
CA GLU A 191 -7.45 -17.72 -72.97
C GLU A 191 -7.65 -19.25 -73.01
N GLN A 192 -8.59 -19.77 -72.23
CA GLN A 192 -8.93 -21.20 -72.24
C GLN A 192 -9.58 -21.64 -73.57
N ILE A 193 -10.30 -20.73 -74.24
CA ILE A 193 -10.89 -20.98 -75.56
C ILE A 193 -9.81 -21.02 -76.65
N LEU A 194 -8.81 -20.15 -76.59
CA LEU A 194 -7.69 -20.15 -77.54
C LEU A 194 -6.85 -21.44 -77.45
N GLU A 195 -6.63 -21.97 -76.24
CA GLU A 195 -5.91 -23.24 -76.05
C GLU A 195 -6.69 -24.45 -76.60
N ARG A 196 -8.03 -24.41 -76.62
CA ARG A 196 -8.87 -25.43 -77.26
C ARG A 196 -8.94 -25.31 -78.79
N GLY A 197 -8.64 -24.14 -79.34
CA GLY A 197 -8.71 -23.84 -80.77
C GLY A 197 -7.51 -24.32 -81.59
N ASN A 198 -6.34 -24.51 -80.96
CA ASN A 198 -5.09 -24.93 -81.64
C ASN A 198 -4.89 -26.45 -81.72
N GLY A 199 -5.94 -27.24 -81.47
CA GLY A 199 -5.93 -28.70 -81.52
C GLY A 199 -6.68 -29.31 -82.70
N LYS A 200 -6.55 -28.74 -83.91
CA LYS A 200 -7.01 -29.36 -85.16
C LYS A 200 -5.98 -29.19 -86.27
#